data_AF-A0AAV4B5C1-F1
#
_entry.id   AF-A0AAV4B5C1-F1
#
_cell.length_a   1.000
_cell.length_b   1.000
_cell.length_c   1.000
_cell.angle_alpha   90.00
_cell.angle_beta   90.00
_cell.angle_gamma   90.00
#
_symmetry.space_group_name_H-M   'P 1'
#
loop_
_entity.id
_entity.type
_entity.pdbx_description
1 polymer ?
#
loop_
_entity_poly.entity_id
_entity_poly.type
_entity_poly.pdbx_seq_one_letter_code
_entity_poly.pdbx_strand_id
1 'polypeptide(L)'
;MKRFTAENTQRTNGQGANRDPNSDVFTNLPRIPTFSPKTGDTFDSYIVRLEMHFKTYEWNDQKKFIALSNLITGDALKTLYALSPEEQNHQSLKGVLLKKYKCTAPEYRGSFKQAIPLESQNINEFVTRLELLLDSWLELDNCKEKNL
;
A
#
# COMPACT_ATOMS: atom_id res chain seq x y z
N MET A 1 -42.40 19.80 43.75
CA MET A 1 -41.19 20.39 44.37
C MET A 1 -40.73 19.53 45.54
N LYS A 2 -39.74 18.66 45.33
CA LYS A 2 -38.87 18.11 46.39
C LYS A 2 -37.49 17.90 45.77
N ARG A 3 -36.53 18.74 46.18
CA ARG A 3 -35.10 18.57 45.92
C ARG A 3 -34.60 17.52 46.92
N PHE A 4 -33.87 16.53 46.44
CA PHE A 4 -33.07 15.63 47.28
C PHE A 4 -31.63 15.73 46.79
N THR A 5 -30.78 16.30 47.63
CA THR A 5 -29.32 16.31 47.52
C THR A 5 -28.76 15.01 48.07
N ALA A 6 -27.73 14.46 47.42
CA ALA A 6 -26.77 13.56 48.04
C ALA A 6 -25.39 13.89 47.50
N GLU A 7 -24.52 14.33 48.39
CA GLU A 7 -23.10 14.57 48.15
C GLU A 7 -22.30 13.26 48.15
N ASN A 8 -21.21 13.31 47.38
CA ASN A 8 -19.90 12.71 47.63
C ASN A 8 -19.71 11.18 47.55
N THR A 9 -18.81 10.74 46.66
CA THR A 9 -17.64 9.91 46.98
C THR A 9 -16.72 9.86 45.75
N GLN A 10 -15.53 10.41 45.91
CA GLN A 10 -14.40 10.21 45.01
C GLN A 10 -14.09 8.71 44.90
N ARG A 11 -14.02 8.18 43.68
CA ARG A 11 -13.23 6.97 43.39
C ARG A 11 -12.19 7.33 42.34
N THR A 12 -10.96 7.37 42.83
CA THR A 12 -9.72 7.24 42.09
C THR A 12 -9.82 6.10 41.10
N ASN A 13 -9.32 6.30 39.88
CA ASN A 13 -8.30 5.41 39.34
C ASN A 13 -7.73 6.02 38.06
N GLY A 14 -6.52 6.57 38.20
CA GLY A 14 -5.60 6.67 37.08
C GLY A 14 -5.31 5.26 36.61
N GLN A 15 -5.89 4.88 35.47
CA GLN A 15 -5.40 3.78 34.68
C GLN A 15 -4.68 4.42 33.51
N GLY A 16 -3.35 4.50 33.64
CA GLY A 16 -2.47 4.70 32.50
C GLY A 16 -2.83 3.62 31.50
N ALA A 17 -3.51 4.03 30.44
CA ALA A 17 -3.79 3.16 29.32
C ALA A 17 -2.43 2.69 28.82
N ASN A 18 -2.14 1.40 29.03
CA ASN A 18 -1.10 0.68 28.32
C ASN A 18 -1.43 0.85 26.83
N ARG A 19 -0.91 1.91 26.22
CA ARG A 19 -1.00 2.11 24.79
C ARG A 19 -0.15 1.02 24.19
N ASP A 20 -0.82 0.04 23.60
CA ASP A 20 -0.16 -0.94 22.77
C ASP A 20 0.65 -0.16 21.71
N PRO A 21 1.98 -0.27 21.67
CA PRO A 21 2.81 0.48 20.74
C PRO A 21 2.51 0.14 19.27
N ASN A 22 1.70 -0.90 19.00
CA ASN A 22 1.18 -1.20 17.67
C ASN A 22 -0.15 -0.49 17.32
N SER A 23 -0.87 0.07 18.30
CA SER A 23 -2.15 0.78 18.04
C SER A 23 -1.96 2.12 17.30
N ASP A 24 -0.76 2.69 17.36
CA ASP A 24 -0.41 3.97 16.72
C ASP A 24 -0.15 3.86 15.22
N VAL A 25 -0.17 2.65 14.64
CA VAL A 25 0.04 2.47 13.18
C VAL A 25 -1.12 3.05 12.37
N PHE A 26 -2.32 3.18 12.92
CA PHE A 26 -3.51 3.60 12.16
C PHE A 26 -4.15 4.92 12.62
N THR A 27 -3.75 5.48 13.76
CA THR A 27 -4.41 6.65 14.37
C THR A 27 -3.89 8.00 13.90
N ASN A 28 -2.66 8.07 13.37
CA ASN A 28 -2.03 9.30 12.87
C ASN A 28 -1.64 9.25 11.39
N LEU A 29 -2.16 8.28 10.65
CA LEU A 29 -1.84 8.08 9.24
C LEU A 29 -2.76 8.90 8.34
N PRO A 30 -2.24 9.46 7.24
CA PRO A 30 -3.07 9.79 6.08
C PRO A 30 -3.84 8.54 5.70
N ARG A 31 -5.14 8.67 5.49
CA ARG A 31 -6.02 7.53 5.17
C ARG A 31 -5.67 7.03 3.77
N ILE A 32 -4.69 6.14 3.67
CA ILE A 32 -4.24 5.58 2.39
C ILE A 32 -5.43 4.83 1.78
N PRO A 33 -5.83 5.14 0.55
CA PRO A 33 -6.93 4.42 -0.10
C PRO A 33 -6.57 2.94 -0.27
N THR A 34 -7.56 2.06 -0.13
CA THR A 34 -7.40 0.66 -0.51
C THR A 34 -7.21 0.55 -2.03
N PHE A 35 -6.43 -0.43 -2.47
CA PHE A 35 -6.30 -0.72 -3.89
C PHE A 35 -7.62 -1.27 -4.43
N SER A 36 -8.07 -0.72 -5.55
CA SER A 36 -9.19 -1.24 -6.32
C SER A 36 -8.83 -1.27 -7.81
N PRO A 37 -8.85 -2.45 -8.46
CA PRO A 37 -8.65 -2.54 -9.91
C PRO A 37 -9.69 -1.76 -10.73
N LYS A 38 -10.80 -1.35 -10.10
CA LYS A 38 -11.93 -0.66 -10.75
C LYS A 38 -11.79 0.86 -10.75
N THR A 39 -10.91 1.43 -9.92
CA THR A 39 -10.79 2.89 -9.72
C THR A 39 -9.78 3.56 -10.65
N GLY A 40 -9.21 2.83 -11.61
CA GLY A 40 -8.33 3.37 -12.65
C GLY A 40 -6.85 3.47 -12.30
N ASP A 41 -6.48 3.32 -11.02
CA ASP A 41 -5.07 3.22 -10.61
C ASP A 41 -4.48 1.91 -11.16
N THR A 42 -3.34 1.99 -11.85
CA THR A 42 -2.49 0.81 -12.06
C THR A 42 -1.90 0.37 -10.72
N PHE A 43 -1.60 -0.93 -10.59
CA PHE A 43 -1.02 -1.42 -9.34
C PHE A 43 0.33 -0.76 -9.04
N ASP A 44 1.09 -0.34 -10.05
CA ASP A 44 2.38 0.36 -9.85
C ASP A 44 2.21 1.77 -9.32
N SER A 45 1.32 2.56 -9.93
CA SER A 45 1.00 3.89 -9.41
C SER A 45 0.50 3.82 -7.97
N TYR A 46 -0.21 2.75 -7.63
CA TYR A 46 -0.65 2.46 -6.28
C TYR A 46 0.52 2.16 -5.32
N ILE A 47 1.47 1.32 -5.74
CA ILE A 47 2.67 0.98 -4.99
C ILE A 47 3.58 2.21 -4.80
N VAL A 48 3.78 3.04 -5.82
CA VAL A 48 4.56 4.28 -5.71
C VAL A 48 3.98 5.19 -4.63
N ARG A 49 2.65 5.37 -4.61
CA ARG A 49 1.97 6.14 -3.57
C ARG A 49 2.24 5.57 -2.18
N LEU A 50 2.15 4.25 -2.01
CA LEU A 50 2.46 3.58 -0.74
C LEU A 50 3.91 3.78 -0.29
N GLU A 51 4.87 3.62 -1.19
CA GLU A 51 6.29 3.76 -0.87
C GLU A 51 6.62 5.20 -0.44
N MET A 52 5.99 6.21 -1.04
CA MET A 52 6.12 7.60 -0.55
C MET A 52 5.62 7.74 0.90
N HIS A 53 4.49 7.11 1.24
CA HIS A 53 4.00 7.12 2.62
C HIS A 53 4.98 6.41 3.56
N PHE A 54 5.43 5.21 3.20
CA PHE A 54 6.37 4.44 4.02
C PHE A 54 7.67 5.21 4.26
N LYS A 55 8.17 5.92 3.24
CA LYS A 55 9.35 6.77 3.34
C LYS A 55 9.11 7.99 4.23
N THR A 56 7.98 8.68 4.07
CA THR A 56 7.67 9.91 4.82
C THR A 56 7.52 9.64 6.32
N TYR A 57 6.95 8.50 6.68
CA TYR A 57 6.70 8.11 8.07
C TYR A 57 7.75 7.14 8.63
N GLU A 58 8.82 6.86 7.88
CA GLU A 58 9.93 5.99 8.29
C GLU A 58 9.47 4.61 8.82
N TRP A 59 8.54 3.97 8.11
CA TRP A 59 8.02 2.67 8.56
C TRP A 59 9.07 1.57 8.44
N ASN A 60 9.09 0.68 9.42
CA ASN A 60 9.84 -0.55 9.35
C ASN A 60 9.12 -1.60 8.48
N ASP A 61 9.84 -2.64 8.07
CA ASP A 61 9.30 -3.64 7.13
C ASP A 61 8.09 -4.41 7.65
N GLN A 62 7.99 -4.63 8.97
CA GLN A 62 6.82 -5.26 9.58
C GLN A 62 5.57 -4.37 9.46
N LYS A 63 5.70 -3.07 9.73
CA LYS A 63 4.61 -2.09 9.55
C LYS A 63 4.20 -1.97 8.07
N LYS A 64 5.16 -1.95 7.15
CA LYS A 64 4.89 -1.94 5.70
C LYS A 64 4.12 -3.19 5.27
N PHE A 65 4.52 -4.37 5.74
CA PHE A 65 3.84 -5.64 5.43
C PHE A 65 2.39 -5.63 5.91
N ILE A 66 2.16 -5.29 7.19
CA ILE A 66 0.81 -5.23 7.79
C ILE A 66 -0.07 -4.21 7.06
N ALA A 67 0.48 -3.03 6.75
CA ALA A 67 -0.26 -2.02 6.02
C ALA A 67 -0.62 -2.48 4.61
N LEU A 68 0.34 -3.04 3.87
CA LEU A 68 0.09 -3.56 2.53
C LEU A 68 -0.95 -4.69 2.55
N SER A 69 -0.91 -5.60 3.53
CA SER A 69 -1.92 -6.66 3.67
C SER A 69 -3.33 -6.13 3.95
N ASN A 70 -3.46 -5.01 4.65
CA ASN A 70 -4.76 -4.38 4.95
C ASN A 70 -5.30 -3.52 3.81
N LEU A 71 -4.40 -2.99 2.99
CA LEU A 71 -4.73 -2.04 1.94
C LEU A 71 -5.04 -2.72 0.59
N ILE A 72 -4.70 -4.00 0.47
CA ILE A 72 -5.15 -4.85 -0.62
C ILE A 72 -6.46 -5.55 -0.27
N THR A 73 -7.32 -5.79 -1.27
CA THR A 73 -8.63 -6.43 -1.07
C THR A 73 -8.93 -7.49 -2.13
N GLY A 74 -9.92 -8.33 -1.85
CA GLY A 74 -10.43 -9.31 -2.82
C GLY A 74 -9.39 -10.35 -3.23
N ASP A 75 -9.21 -10.56 -4.54
CA ASP A 75 -8.29 -11.58 -5.05
C ASP A 75 -6.83 -11.35 -4.65
N ALA A 76 -6.41 -10.11 -4.33
CA ALA A 76 -5.07 -9.82 -3.81
C ALA A 76 -4.78 -10.51 -2.47
N LEU A 77 -5.80 -10.73 -1.64
CA LEU A 77 -5.62 -11.41 -0.35
C LEU A 77 -5.32 -12.90 -0.55
N LYS A 78 -5.81 -13.52 -1.62
CA LYS A 78 -5.48 -14.93 -1.94
C LYS A 78 -3.98 -15.13 -2.17
N THR A 79 -3.30 -14.09 -2.66
CA THR A 79 -1.83 -14.10 -2.86
C THR A 79 -1.06 -13.97 -1.56
N LEU A 80 -1.62 -13.33 -0.53
CA LEU A 80 -1.04 -13.32 0.82
C LEU A 80 -1.04 -14.72 1.44
N TYR A 81 -2.15 -15.45 1.32
CA TYR A 81 -2.26 -16.83 1.83
C TYR A 81 -1.36 -17.83 1.12
N ALA A 82 -0.90 -17.52 -0.10
CA ALA A 82 -0.01 -18.38 -0.86
C ALA A 82 1.47 -18.25 -0.41
N LEU A 83 1.81 -17.22 0.35
CA LEU A 83 3.16 -17.04 0.90
C LEU A 83 3.36 -17.95 2.12
N SER A 84 4.51 -18.63 2.19
CA SER A 84 4.89 -19.35 3.40
C SER A 84 5.16 -18.36 4.56
N PRO A 85 5.04 -18.78 5.84
CA PRO A 85 5.28 -17.90 6.98
C PRO A 85 6.64 -17.19 6.96
N GLU A 86 7.66 -17.84 6.40
CA GLU A 86 9.03 -17.29 6.31
C GLU A 86 9.14 -16.23 5.19
N GLU A 87 8.24 -16.25 4.23
CA GLU A 87 8.18 -15.30 3.12
C GLU A 87 7.22 -14.12 3.41
N GLN A 88 6.63 -14.03 4.61
CA GLN A 88 5.70 -12.97 5.00
C GLN A 88 6.42 -11.66 5.36
N ASN A 89 7.11 -11.09 4.37
CA ASN A 89 7.75 -9.78 4.47
C ASN A 89 7.24 -8.85 3.36
N HIS A 90 7.48 -7.55 3.54
CA HIS A 90 7.02 -6.51 2.61
C HIS A 90 7.48 -6.75 1.16
N GLN A 91 8.75 -7.16 0.96
CA GLN A 91 9.33 -7.35 -0.37
C GLN A 91 8.70 -8.53 -1.11
N SER A 92 8.55 -9.66 -0.44
CA SER A 92 7.89 -10.85 -1.00
C SER A 92 6.44 -10.58 -1.37
N LEU A 93 5.68 -9.92 -0.49
CA LEU A 93 4.28 -9.56 -0.75
C LEU A 93 4.16 -8.59 -1.93
N LYS A 94 4.99 -7.55 -1.96
CA LYS A 94 5.09 -6.62 -3.09
C LYS A 94 5.37 -7.36 -4.40
N GLY A 95 6.38 -8.23 -4.41
CA GLY A 95 6.77 -9.00 -5.59
C GLY A 95 5.69 -9.93 -6.12
N VAL A 96 4.99 -10.66 -5.23
CA VAL A 96 3.88 -11.54 -5.64
C VAL A 96 2.69 -10.73 -6.16
N LEU A 97 2.37 -9.60 -5.54
CA LEU A 97 1.28 -8.74 -5.99
C LEU A 97 1.57 -8.09 -7.34
N LEU A 98 2.80 -7.61 -7.56
CA LEU A 98 3.27 -7.11 -8.84
C LEU A 98 3.11 -8.19 -9.93
N LYS A 99 3.55 -9.43 -9.68
CA LYS A 99 3.34 -10.55 -10.63
C LYS A 99 1.86 -10.81 -10.90
N LYS A 100 1.01 -10.78 -9.87
CA LYS A 100 -0.42 -11.05 -9.97
C LYS A 100 -1.17 -10.00 -10.79
N TYR A 101 -0.83 -8.72 -10.59
CA TYR A 101 -1.50 -7.59 -11.25
C TYR A 101 -0.84 -7.16 -12.56
N LYS A 102 -0.06 -8.07 -13.18
CA LYS A 102 0.59 -7.91 -14.49
C LYS A 102 1.64 -6.80 -14.56
N CYS A 103 2.66 -6.95 -13.72
CA CYS A 103 3.86 -6.12 -13.70
C CYS A 103 5.07 -6.96 -14.16
N THR A 104 5.05 -7.53 -15.36
CA THR A 104 6.24 -8.17 -15.96
C THR A 104 6.82 -7.29 -17.06
N ALA A 105 8.15 -7.29 -17.25
CA ALA A 105 8.82 -6.48 -18.28
C ALA A 105 8.17 -6.59 -19.68
N PRO A 106 7.76 -7.78 -20.18
CA PRO A 106 7.04 -7.89 -21.46
C PRO A 106 5.68 -7.19 -21.49
N GLU A 107 4.98 -7.15 -20.36
CA GLU A 107 3.66 -6.52 -20.25
C GLU A 107 3.77 -4.99 -20.19
N TYR A 108 4.78 -4.44 -19.49
CA TYR A 108 5.07 -3.00 -19.59
C TYR A 108 5.51 -2.60 -20.98
N ARG A 109 6.37 -3.41 -21.61
CA ARG A 109 6.77 -3.20 -23.00
C ARG A 109 5.57 -3.19 -23.94
N GLY A 110 4.62 -4.11 -23.75
CA GLY A 110 3.36 -4.16 -24.49
C GLY A 110 2.50 -2.92 -24.23
N SER A 111 2.32 -2.56 -22.95
CA SER A 111 1.49 -1.44 -22.52
C SER A 111 2.05 -0.10 -22.99
N PHE A 112 3.37 0.09 -22.95
CA PHE A 112 4.07 1.25 -23.49
C PHE A 112 3.86 1.37 -25.01
N LYS A 113 4.06 0.27 -25.75
CA LYS A 113 3.90 0.26 -27.21
C LYS A 113 2.45 0.50 -27.67
N GLN A 114 1.48 0.09 -26.88
CA GLN A 114 0.04 0.19 -27.18
C GLN A 114 -0.61 1.39 -26.48
N ALA A 115 0.15 2.18 -25.72
CA ALA A 115 -0.40 3.30 -24.97
C ALA A 115 -0.92 4.38 -25.91
N ILE A 116 -2.22 4.67 -25.78
CA ILE A 116 -2.88 5.81 -26.40
C ILE A 116 -3.36 6.78 -25.31
N PRO A 117 -3.45 8.10 -25.59
CA PRO A 117 -4.02 9.04 -24.64
C PRO A 117 -5.45 8.65 -24.25
N LEU A 118 -5.79 8.76 -22.97
CA LEU A 118 -7.16 8.56 -22.51
C LEU A 118 -7.99 9.81 -22.81
N GLU A 119 -9.30 9.66 -23.01
CA GLU A 119 -10.19 10.81 -23.36
C GLU A 119 -10.19 11.92 -22.31
N SER A 120 -9.97 11.59 -21.04
CA SER A 120 -9.92 12.55 -19.93
C SER A 120 -8.51 13.03 -19.60
N GLN A 121 -7.48 12.57 -20.32
CA GLN A 121 -6.08 12.79 -19.98
C GLN A 121 -5.49 13.93 -20.81
N ASN A 122 -4.76 14.84 -20.17
CA ASN A 122 -4.00 15.87 -20.90
C ASN A 122 -2.64 15.33 -21.39
N ILE A 123 -1.97 16.07 -22.29
CA ILE A 123 -0.72 15.62 -22.91
C ILE A 123 0.39 15.38 -21.86
N ASN A 124 0.51 16.25 -20.86
CA ASN A 124 1.53 16.10 -19.82
C ASN A 124 1.30 14.85 -18.98
N GLU A 125 0.06 14.60 -18.57
CA GLU A 125 -0.32 13.37 -17.86
C GLU A 125 -0.04 12.13 -18.71
N PHE A 126 -0.25 12.21 -20.03
CA PHE A 126 0.05 11.10 -20.95
C PHE A 126 1.55 10.83 -21.04
N VAL A 127 2.37 11.86 -21.16
CA VAL A 127 3.84 11.75 -21.15
C VAL A 127 4.32 11.15 -19.82
N THR A 128 3.85 11.66 -18.67
CA THR A 128 4.19 11.10 -17.36
C THR A 128 3.81 9.61 -17.25
N ARG A 129 2.66 9.20 -17.82
CA ARG A 129 2.27 7.78 -17.83
C ARG A 129 3.21 6.95 -18.71
N LEU A 130 3.63 7.46 -19.86
CA LEU A 130 4.59 6.77 -20.73
C LEU A 130 5.96 6.61 -20.07
N GLU A 131 6.45 7.65 -19.39
CA GLU A 131 7.70 7.61 -18.60
C GLU A 131 7.62 6.53 -17.53
N LEU A 132 6.53 6.49 -16.76
CA LEU A 132 6.33 5.49 -15.71
C LEU A 132 6.31 4.04 -16.26
N LEU A 133 5.66 3.83 -17.41
CA LEU A 133 5.63 2.53 -18.08
C LEU A 133 7.03 2.12 -18.58
N LEU A 134 7.81 3.08 -19.09
CA LEU A 134 9.17 2.85 -19.58
C LEU A 134 10.14 2.54 -18.43
N ASP A 135 10.12 3.34 -17.37
CA ASP A 135 10.96 3.15 -16.18
C ASP A 135 10.69 1.78 -15.55
N SER A 136 9.41 1.42 -15.39
CA SER A 136 9.01 0.12 -14.84
C SER A 136 9.45 -1.05 -15.74
N TRP A 137 9.39 -0.88 -17.07
CA TRP A 137 9.94 -1.86 -18.01
C TRP A 137 11.45 -2.02 -17.80
N LEU A 138 12.20 -0.92 -17.85
CA LEU A 138 13.66 -0.94 -17.75
C LEU A 138 14.14 -1.51 -16.41
N GLU A 139 13.51 -1.13 -15.29
CA GLU A 139 13.83 -1.64 -13.96
C GLU A 139 13.69 -3.17 -13.89
N LEU A 140 12.59 -3.71 -14.44
CA LEU A 140 12.31 -5.14 -14.42
C LEU A 140 13.13 -5.96 -15.42
N ASP A 141 13.53 -5.36 -16.54
CA ASP A 141 14.43 -6.03 -17.49
C ASP A 141 15.87 -6.03 -16.96
N ASN A 142 16.31 -4.95 -16.33
CA ASN A 142 17.63 -4.83 -15.72
C ASN A 142 17.79 -5.67 -14.43
N CYS A 143 16.69 -5.98 -13.72
CA CYS A 143 16.71 -6.92 -12.59
C CYS A 143 17.03 -8.38 -13.00
N LYS A 144 17.24 -8.68 -14.30
CA LYS A 144 17.71 -9.99 -14.76
C LYS A 144 19.24 -10.14 -14.76
N GLU A 145 20.02 -9.10 -14.48
CA GLU A 145 21.49 -9.14 -14.55
C GLU A 145 22.22 -8.96 -13.21
N LYS A 146 21.71 -9.55 -12.12
CA LYS A 146 22.54 -9.80 -10.92
C LYS A 146 22.28 -11.18 -10.34
N ASN A 147 22.62 -12.22 -11.10
CA ASN A 147 23.00 -13.53 -10.59
C ASN A 147 23.94 -14.19 -11.61
N LEU A 148 25.22 -13.86 -11.51
CA LEU A 148 26.36 -14.63 -12.01
C LEU A 148 27.38 -14.70 -10.88
#